data_AF-A0A2H6HCR6-F1
#
_entry.id   AF-A0A2H6HCR6-F1
#
_cell.length_a   1.000
_cell.length_b   1.000
_cell.length_c   1.000
_cell.angle_alpha   90.00
_cell.angle_beta   90.00
_cell.angle_gamma   90.00
#
_symmetry.space_group_name_H-M   'P 1'
#
loop_
_entity.id
_entity.type
_entity.pdbx_description
1 polymer ?
#
loop_
_entity_poly.entity_id
_entity_poly.type
_entity_poly.pdbx_seq_one_letter_code
_entity_poly.pdbx_strand_id
1 'polypeptide(L)'
;MSEFFAYAVVGIGTYFMRSGFILARSDSAMSPVTAQALRFVGPAVLSALVAVAVADGGGITAFVSVRPETLGMLAAIGVAWWKRDVILTVTVGIAAVWILQTFMA
;
A
#
# COMPACT_ATOMS: atom_id res chain seq x y z
N MET A 1 13.32 20.09 -15.72
CA MET A 1 12.61 21.20 -15.03
C MET A 1 11.08 21.04 -15.08
N SER A 2 10.50 20.44 -16.12
CA SER A 2 9.04 20.23 -16.26
C SER A 2 8.45 19.13 -15.38
N GLU A 3 9.21 18.05 -15.11
CA GLU A 3 8.67 16.90 -14.38
C GLU A 3 8.39 17.22 -12.92
N PHE A 4 9.24 18.04 -12.30
CA PHE A 4 9.02 18.54 -10.95
C PHE A 4 7.70 19.31 -10.83
N PHE A 5 7.37 20.12 -11.85
CA PHE A 5 6.11 20.85 -11.89
C PHE A 5 4.92 19.91 -12.02
N ALA A 6 5.03 18.86 -12.85
CA ALA A 6 3.99 17.84 -12.98
C ALA A 6 3.73 17.11 -11.64
N TYR A 7 4.78 16.66 -10.95
CA TYR A 7 4.63 16.03 -9.63
C TYR A 7 4.06 16.98 -8.58
N ALA A 8 4.47 18.25 -8.60
CA ALA A 8 3.92 19.27 -7.70
C ALA A 8 2.41 19.46 -7.94
N VAL A 9 1.98 19.59 -9.20
CA VAL A 9 0.56 19.73 -9.56
C VAL A 9 -0.26 18.50 -9.15
N VAL A 10 0.24 17.30 -9.43
CA VAL A 10 -0.44 16.04 -9.05
C VAL A 10 -0.51 15.89 -7.53
N GLY A 11 0.58 16.18 -6.82
CA GLY A 11 0.64 16.10 -5.35
C GLY A 11 -0.32 17.08 -4.69
N ILE A 12 -0.31 18.34 -5.14
CA ILE A 12 -1.22 19.38 -4.66
C ILE A 12 -2.67 19.02 -4.97
N GLY A 13 -2.97 18.59 -6.19
CA GLY A 13 -4.32 18.16 -6.60
C GLY A 13 -4.85 16.99 -5.76
N THR A 14 -4.02 15.98 -5.52
CA THR A 14 -4.36 14.82 -4.69
C THR A 14 -4.61 15.23 -3.24
N TYR A 15 -3.78 16.13 -2.70
CA TYR A 15 -3.95 16.66 -1.35
C TYR A 15 -5.27 17.40 -1.22
N PHE A 16 -5.59 18.33 -2.13
CA PHE A 16 -6.85 19.05 -2.13
C PHE A 16 -8.07 18.14 -2.28
N MET A 17 -7.96 17.10 -3.12
CA MET A 17 -9.04 16.13 -3.28
C MET A 17 -9.30 15.37 -1.98
N ARG A 18 -8.26 14.96 -1.25
CA ARG A 18 -8.42 14.30 0.07
C ARG A 18 -8.87 15.26 1.17
N SER A 19 -8.25 16.43 1.28
CA SER A 19 -8.51 17.38 2.37
C SER A 19 -9.84 18.10 2.19
N GLY A 20 -10.27 18.35 0.95
CA GLY A 20 -11.54 18.98 0.63
C GLY A 20 -12.73 18.20 1.17
N PHE A 21 -12.76 16.88 1.04
CA PHE A 21 -13.81 16.04 1.63
C PHE A 21 -13.80 16.04 3.16
N ILE A 22 -12.61 16.12 3.77
CA ILE A 22 -12.44 16.11 5.24
C ILE A 22 -12.89 17.45 5.84
N LEU A 23 -12.46 18.58 5.26
CA LEU A 23 -12.82 19.92 5.72
C LEU A 23 -14.29 20.26 5.43
N ALA A 24 -14.81 19.89 4.25
CA ALA A 24 -16.21 20.16 3.88
C ALA A 24 -17.23 19.42 4.79
N ARG A 25 -16.81 18.36 5.48
CA ARG A 25 -17.65 17.62 6.44
C ARG A 25 -17.29 17.89 7.90
N SER A 26 -16.31 18.76 8.17
CA SER A 26 -15.80 19.01 9.52
C SER A 26 -16.80 19.71 10.45
N ASP A 27 -17.78 20.45 9.92
CA ASP A 27 -18.78 21.17 10.72
C ASP A 27 -19.89 20.27 11.30
N SER A 28 -20.04 19.05 10.78
CA SER A 28 -21.00 18.09 11.34
C SER A 28 -20.32 17.32 12.46
N ALA A 29 -20.77 17.49 13.71
CA ALA A 29 -20.28 16.77 14.89
C ALA A 29 -19.90 15.32 14.54
N MET A 30 -18.60 15.07 14.44
CA MET A 30 -18.05 13.83 13.91
C MET A 30 -18.54 12.68 14.79
N SER A 31 -19.39 11.80 14.24
CA SER A 31 -19.88 10.63 14.98
C SER A 31 -18.67 9.79 15.43
N PRO A 32 -18.66 9.25 16.67
CA PRO A 32 -17.56 8.43 17.18
C PRO A 32 -17.23 7.24 16.25
N VAL A 33 -18.22 6.75 15.50
CA VAL A 33 -18.04 5.68 14.50
C VAL A 33 -17.16 6.13 13.34
N THR A 34 -17.35 7.35 12.82
CA THR A 34 -16.57 7.88 11.69
C THR A 34 -15.14 8.20 12.11
N ALA A 35 -14.93 8.72 13.32
CA ALA A 35 -13.60 8.96 13.88
C ALA A 35 -12.82 7.64 14.05
N GLN A 36 -13.50 6.58 14.51
CA GLN A 36 -12.90 5.26 14.64
C GLN A 36 -12.58 4.64 13.26
N ALA A 37 -13.45 4.82 12.27
CA ALA A 37 -13.19 4.38 10.90
C ALA A 37 -11.98 5.11 10.28
N LEU A 38 -11.84 6.42 10.51
CA LEU A 38 -10.71 7.22 10.01
C LEU A 38 -9.35 6.74 10.55
N ARG A 39 -9.30 6.21 11.78
CA ARG A 39 -8.07 5.61 12.35
C ARG A 39 -7.59 4.38 11.56
N PHE A 40 -8.48 3.68 10.87
CA PHE A 40 -8.13 2.52 10.04
C PHE A 40 -7.76 2.89 8.60
N VAL A 41 -7.93 4.15 8.18
CA VAL A 41 -7.62 4.59 6.80
C VAL A 41 -6.13 4.39 6.49
N GLY A 42 -5.23 4.74 7.41
CA GLY A 42 -3.79 4.53 7.22
C GLY A 42 -3.44 3.08 6.85
N PRO A 43 -3.72 2.10 7.73
CA PRO A 43 -3.46 0.69 7.44
C PRO A 43 -4.28 0.13 6.25
N ALA A 44 -5.51 0.62 6.02
CA ALA A 44 -6.32 0.20 4.86
C ALA A 44 -5.72 0.68 3.54
N VAL A 45 -5.25 1.93 3.48
CA VAL A 45 -4.59 2.50 2.30
C VAL A 45 -3.28 1.77 2.01
N LEU A 46 -2.47 1.49 3.04
CA LEU A 46 -1.24 0.70 2.85
C LEU A 46 -1.56 -0.69 2.27
N SER A 47 -2.59 -1.36 2.79
CA SER A 47 -3.04 -2.66 2.28
C SER A 47 -3.50 -2.57 0.82
N ALA A 48 -4.27 -1.53 0.48
CA ALA A 48 -4.74 -1.29 -0.89
C ALA A 48 -3.58 -1.00 -1.86
N LEU A 49 -2.59 -0.21 -1.45
CA LEU A 49 -1.40 0.08 -2.25
C LEU A 49 -0.60 -1.19 -2.54
N VAL A 50 -0.42 -2.05 -1.54
CA VAL A 50 0.23 -3.36 -1.73
C VAL A 50 -0.59 -4.23 -2.68
N ALA A 51 -1.91 -4.28 -2.51
CA ALA A 51 -2.78 -5.05 -3.38
C ALA A 51 -2.70 -4.60 -4.85
N VAL A 52 -2.73 -3.28 -5.09
CA VAL A 52 -2.57 -2.71 -6.44
C VAL A 52 -1.17 -2.96 -7.00
N ALA A 53 -0.12 -2.76 -6.21
CA ALA A 53 1.26 -3.00 -6.66
C ALA A 53 1.48 -4.46 -7.10
N VAL A 54 0.86 -5.41 -6.41
CA VAL A 54 0.92 -6.83 -6.82
C VAL A 54 0.06 -7.08 -8.05
N ALA A 55 -1.14 -6.47 -8.12
CA ALA A 55 -2.05 -6.66 -9.26
C ALA A 55 -1.50 -6.09 -10.58
N ASP A 56 -0.79 -4.96 -10.53
CA ASP A 56 -0.23 -4.27 -11.70
C ASP A 56 0.97 -5.02 -12.31
N GLY A 57 1.60 -5.94 -11.57
CA GLY A 57 2.71 -6.78 -12.03
C GLY A 57 2.37 -7.82 -13.11
N GLY A 58 1.10 -7.95 -13.52
CA GLY A 58 0.64 -8.79 -14.63
C GLY A 58 -0.76 -9.42 -14.47
N GLY A 59 -1.63 -8.81 -13.66
CA GLY A 59 -3.01 -9.27 -13.45
C GLY A 59 -3.14 -10.55 -12.61
N ILE A 60 -4.37 -11.05 -12.42
CA ILE A 60 -4.67 -12.31 -11.71
C ILE A 60 -3.89 -13.49 -12.33
N THR A 61 -3.54 -13.40 -13.61
CA THR A 61 -2.69 -14.35 -14.33
C THR A 61 -1.23 -14.37 -13.86
N ALA A 62 -0.70 -13.26 -13.36
CA ALA A 62 0.64 -13.22 -12.76
C ALA A 62 0.68 -13.91 -11.38
N PHE A 63 -0.44 -13.95 -10.65
CA PHE A 63 -0.54 -14.73 -9.40
C PHE A 63 -0.41 -16.25 -9.63
N VAL A 64 -0.78 -16.73 -10.82
CA VAL A 64 -0.70 -18.16 -11.20
C VAL A 64 0.71 -18.55 -11.63
N SER A 65 1.53 -17.59 -12.06
CA SER A 65 2.92 -17.84 -12.41
C SER A 65 3.81 -17.81 -11.16
N VAL A 66 4.67 -18.81 -10.99
CA VAL A 66 5.66 -18.88 -9.92
C VAL A 66 6.76 -17.85 -10.21
N ARG A 67 6.53 -16.60 -9.83
CA ARG A 67 7.47 -15.50 -9.98
C ARG A 67 8.07 -15.12 -8.62
N PRO A 68 9.27 -14.51 -8.59
CA PRO A 68 9.88 -14.03 -7.35
C PRO A 68 8.97 -13.12 -6.53
N GLU A 69 8.16 -12.28 -7.19
CA GLU A 69 7.30 -11.32 -6.51
C GLU A 69 6.13 -11.99 -5.78
N THR A 70 5.54 -13.06 -6.35
CA THR A 70 4.42 -13.78 -5.74
C THR A 70 4.87 -14.61 -4.53
N LEU A 71 6.04 -15.24 -4.63
CA LEU A 71 6.66 -15.95 -3.50
C LEU A 71 7.10 -14.99 -2.38
N GLY A 72 7.66 -13.82 -2.73
CA GLY A 72 8.00 -12.78 -1.75
C GLY A 72 6.77 -12.23 -1.02
N MET A 73 5.65 -12.06 -1.72
CA MET A 73 4.38 -11.66 -1.12
C MET A 73 3.83 -12.73 -0.15
N LEU A 74 3.85 -14.01 -0.52
CA LEU A 74 3.42 -15.10 0.36
C LEU A 74 4.26 -15.17 1.64
N ALA A 75 5.57 -14.99 1.51
CA ALA A 75 6.47 -14.92 2.67
C ALA A 75 6.13 -13.72 3.57
N ALA A 76 5.88 -12.54 2.99
CA ALA A 76 5.47 -11.35 3.73
C ALA A 76 4.14 -11.57 4.46
N ILE A 77 3.13 -12.17 3.81
CA ILE A 77 1.84 -12.50 4.43
C ILE A 77 2.05 -13.48 5.59
N GLY A 78 2.88 -14.52 5.41
CA GLY A 78 3.20 -15.47 6.48
C GLY A 78 3.81 -14.80 7.71
N VAL A 79 4.76 -13.87 7.51
CA VAL A 79 5.37 -13.13 8.63
C VAL A 79 4.39 -12.16 9.28
N ALA A 80 3.52 -11.51 8.48
CA ALA A 80 2.48 -10.62 8.99
C ALA A 80 1.56 -11.33 9.99
N TRP A 81 1.18 -12.57 9.67
CA TRP A 81 0.31 -13.40 10.51
C TRP A 81 0.99 -13.87 11.80
N TRP A 82 2.31 -14.03 11.78
CA TRP A 82 3.05 -14.60 12.90
C TRP A 82 3.46 -13.55 13.95
N LYS A 83 3.94 -12.38 13.52
CA LYS A 83 4.50 -11.37 14.42
C LYS A 83 3.61 -10.14 14.65
N ARG A 84 2.59 -9.90 13.80
CA ARG A 84 1.78 -8.66 13.78
C ARG A 84 2.62 -7.38 13.84
N ASP A 85 3.88 -7.43 13.39
CA ASP A 85 4.84 -6.34 13.41
C ASP A 85 5.13 -5.89 11.98
N VAL A 86 4.69 -4.68 11.65
CA VAL A 86 4.78 -4.11 10.30
C VAL A 86 6.22 -3.98 9.82
N ILE A 87 7.16 -3.61 10.71
CA ILE A 87 8.57 -3.39 10.33
C ILE A 87 9.21 -4.72 9.93
N LEU A 88 8.98 -5.77 10.72
CA LEU A 88 9.44 -7.12 10.40
C LEU A 88 8.81 -7.64 9.10
N THR A 89 7.52 -7.41 8.91
CA THR A 89 6.79 -7.85 7.72
C THR A 89 7.38 -7.25 6.45
N VAL A 90 7.63 -5.93 6.46
CA VAL A 90 8.20 -5.21 5.32
C VAL A 90 9.65 -5.64 5.07
N THR A 91 10.46 -5.73 6.12
CA THR A 91 11.88 -6.10 6.01
C THR A 91 12.03 -7.51 5.44
N VAL A 92 11.25 -8.47 5.93
CA VAL A 92 11.27 -9.85 5.42
C VAL A 92 10.72 -9.91 4.00
N GLY A 93 9.66 -9.17 3.68
CA GLY A 93 9.11 -9.11 2.32
C GLY A 93 10.14 -8.62 1.30
N ILE A 94 10.83 -7.51 1.60
CA ILE A 94 11.89 -6.97 0.74
C ILE A 94 13.04 -7.97 0.62
N ALA A 95 13.52 -8.53 1.74
CA ALA A 95 14.61 -9.50 1.73
C ALA A 95 14.25 -10.76 0.92
N ALA A 96 13.03 -11.28 1.06
CA ALA A 96 12.56 -12.44 0.32
C ALA A 96 12.54 -12.17 -1.20
N VAL A 97 12.00 -11.02 -1.62
CA VAL A 97 11.99 -10.62 -3.04
C VAL A 97 13.41 -10.53 -3.59
N TRP A 98 14.35 -9.92 -2.84
CA TRP A 98 15.73 -9.77 -3.27
C TRP A 98 16.46 -11.10 -3.41
N ILE A 99 16.28 -12.01 -2.45
CA ILE A 99 16.88 -13.35 -2.49
C ILE A 99 16.32 -14.14 -3.67
N LEU A 100 15.00 -14.08 -3.89
CA LEU A 100 14.35 -14.81 -4.98
C LEU A 100 14.72 -14.24 -6.35
N GLN A 101 14.85 -12.91 -6.49
CA GLN A 101 15.34 -12.29 -7.71
C GLN A 101 16.80 -12.67 -7.99
N THR A 102 17.65 -12.73 -6.97
CA THR A 102 19.05 -13.18 -7.13
C THR A 102 19.15 -14.65 -7.54
N PHE A 103 18.28 -15.52 -7.02
CA PHE A 103 18.31 -16.95 -7.32
C PHE A 103 17.62 -17.32 -8.65
N MET A 104 16.68 -16.50 -9.13
CA MET A 104 15.92 -16.75 -10.38
C MET A 104 16.34 -15.86 -11.57
N ALA A 105 17.28 -14.94 -11.39
CA ALA A 105 17.92 -14.18 -12.48
C ALA A 105 19.07 -14.97 -13.12
#